data_AF-A0A4V1K2I8-F1
#
_entry.id   AF-A0A4V1K2I8-F1
#
_cell.length_a   1.000
_cell.length_b   1.000
_cell.length_c   1.000
_cell.angle_alpha   90.00
_cell.angle_beta   90.00
_cell.angle_gamma   90.00
#
_symmetry.space_group_name_H-M   'P 1'
#
loop_
_entity.id
_entity.type
_entity.pdbx_description
1 polymer ?
#
loop_
_entity_poly.entity_id
_entity_poly.type
_entity_poly.pdbx_seq_one_letter_code
_entity_poly.pdbx_strand_id
1 'polypeptide(L)'
;MDVKIDSLIPFDTLRTDLEHVFSVVEKNGKVVLLKDNKPAYIVLKYNAEGIDAENILDKHTNYTLQEAMKIVLSEVENKTMHASELADEIYKRRLYLQKNGKKAQYTQIRARCGHYPELLEALPGNYIKLREGTE
;
A
#
# COMPACT_ATOMS: atom_id res chain seq x y z
N MET A 1 4.45 -12.66 9.89
CA MET A 1 5.21 -13.01 8.67
C MET A 1 5.69 -14.43 8.84
N ASP A 2 4.92 -15.41 8.35
CA ASP A 2 5.34 -16.82 8.40
C ASP A 2 6.33 -17.08 7.27
N VAL A 3 7.61 -17.20 7.61
CA VAL A 3 8.65 -17.58 6.65
C VAL A 3 8.80 -19.09 6.74
N LYS A 4 8.42 -19.80 5.67
CA LYS A 4 8.70 -21.24 5.55
C LYS A 4 10.22 -21.42 5.56
N ILE A 5 10.73 -22.29 6.42
CA ILE A 5 12.17 -22.55 6.58
C ILE A 5 12.80 -22.96 5.24
N ASP A 6 12.02 -23.65 4.40
CA ASP A 6 12.41 -24.11 3.06
C ASP A 6 12.63 -22.97 2.03
N SER A 7 12.31 -21.72 2.39
CA SER A 7 12.55 -20.53 1.57
C SER A 7 13.82 -19.77 1.96
N LEU A 8 14.63 -20.29 2.90
CA LEU A 8 15.89 -19.66 3.33
C LEU A 8 17.07 -20.28 2.58
N ILE A 9 17.77 -19.48 1.77
CA ILE A 9 18.92 -19.94 0.98
C ILE A 9 20.17 -19.12 1.33
N PRO A 10 21.34 -19.74 1.59
CA PRO A 10 22.59 -19.01 1.75
C PRO A 10 22.93 -18.17 0.51
N PHE A 11 23.43 -16.95 0.71
CA PHE A 11 23.78 -16.04 -0.39
C PHE A 11 24.80 -16.67 -1.35
N ASP A 12 25.74 -17.46 -0.84
CA ASP A 12 26.76 -18.12 -1.66
C ASP A 12 26.16 -19.16 -2.61
N THR A 13 24.98 -19.71 -2.32
CA THR A 13 24.28 -20.64 -3.22
C THR A 13 23.92 -20.00 -4.55
N LEU A 14 23.73 -18.67 -4.61
CA LEU A 14 23.57 -17.97 -5.89
C LEU A 14 24.80 -18.08 -6.80
N ARG A 15 25.99 -18.21 -6.22
CA ARG A 15 27.26 -18.30 -6.97
C ARG A 15 27.55 -19.73 -7.39
N THR A 16 27.15 -20.71 -6.58
CA THR A 16 27.47 -22.12 -6.80
C THR A 16 26.37 -22.88 -7.55
N ASP A 17 25.11 -22.54 -7.33
CA ASP A 17 23.95 -23.26 -7.86
C ASP A 17 22.76 -22.32 -8.08
N LEU A 18 22.85 -21.56 -9.17
CA LEU A 18 21.84 -20.59 -9.55
C LEU A 18 20.51 -21.24 -9.96
N GLU A 19 20.56 -22.42 -10.60
CA GLU A 19 19.36 -23.14 -11.05
C GLU A 19 18.52 -23.61 -9.87
N HIS A 20 19.18 -24.13 -8.82
CA HIS A 20 18.49 -24.50 -7.59
C HIS A 20 17.76 -23.32 -6.95
N VAL A 21 18.41 -22.15 -6.86
CA VAL A 21 17.78 -20.95 -6.29
C VAL A 21 16.50 -20.59 -7.04
N PHE A 22 16.54 -20.57 -8.37
CA PHE A 22 15.34 -20.26 -9.16
C PHE A 22 14.26 -21.33 -9.03
N SER A 23 14.62 -22.63 -9.02
CA SER A 23 13.67 -23.71 -8.79
C SER A 23 12.91 -23.55 -7.47
N VAL A 24 13.61 -23.15 -6.41
CA VAL A 24 12.98 -22.88 -5.10
C VAL A 24 12.08 -21.65 -5.16
N VAL A 25 12.48 -20.58 -5.87
CA VAL A 25 11.64 -19.40 -6.10
C VAL A 25 10.37 -19.77 -6.88
N GLU A 26 10.46 -20.64 -7.89
CA GLU A 26 9.29 -21.10 -8.63
C GLU A 26 8.34 -21.93 -7.77
N LYS A 27 8.89 -22.83 -6.94
CA LYS A 27 8.10 -23.68 -6.04
C LYS A 27 7.42 -22.90 -4.92
N ASN A 28 8.12 -21.93 -4.33
CA ASN A 28 7.68 -21.23 -3.12
C ASN A 28 7.15 -19.81 -3.38
N GLY A 29 7.25 -19.29 -4.60
CA GLY A 29 6.91 -17.92 -5.00
C GLY A 29 7.90 -16.84 -4.54
N LYS A 30 8.56 -17.05 -3.39
CA LYS A 30 9.61 -16.18 -2.84
C LYS A 30 10.66 -16.95 -2.05
N VAL A 31 11.87 -16.41 -2.03
CA VAL A 31 13.03 -16.92 -1.28
C VAL A 31 13.73 -15.78 -0.56
N VAL A 32 14.21 -16.03 0.65
CA VAL A 32 15.03 -15.11 1.43
C VAL A 32 16.48 -15.58 1.36
N LEU A 33 17.38 -14.68 0.99
CA LEU A 33 18.81 -14.95 0.93
C LEU A 33 19.48 -14.55 2.24
N LEU A 34 20.25 -15.47 2.80
CA LEU A 34 20.97 -15.29 4.05
C LEU A 34 22.44 -14.95 3.78
N LYS A 35 22.90 -13.78 4.25
CA LYS A 35 24.31 -13.40 4.27
C LYS A 35 24.75 -13.31 5.74
N ASP A 36 25.84 -13.98 6.10
CA ASP A 36 26.31 -14.07 7.49
C ASP A 36 25.21 -14.60 8.45
N ASN A 37 24.44 -15.61 8.00
CA ASN A 37 23.28 -16.19 8.69
C ASN A 37 22.16 -15.18 9.04
N LYS A 38 22.11 -14.04 8.35
CA LYS A 38 21.06 -13.03 8.49
C LYS A 38 20.34 -12.79 7.17
N PRO A 39 19.01 -12.57 7.17
CA PRO A 39 18.28 -12.14 5.99
C PRO A 39 18.90 -10.87 5.40
N ALA A 40 19.34 -10.94 4.15
CA ALA A 40 19.97 -9.82 3.46
C ALA A 40 19.19 -9.40 2.21
N TYR A 41 18.58 -10.35 1.50
CA TYR A 41 17.81 -10.09 0.28
C TYR A 41 16.60 -10.99 0.16
N ILE A 42 15.66 -10.64 -0.72
CA ILE A 42 14.53 -11.47 -1.09
C ILE A 42 14.50 -11.59 -2.62
N VAL A 43 14.33 -12.81 -3.13
CA VAL A 43 14.19 -13.14 -4.55
C VAL A 43 12.77 -13.61 -4.83
N LEU A 44 12.22 -13.13 -5.94
CA LEU A 44 10.80 -13.18 -6.26
C LEU A 44 10.70 -13.45 -7.77
N LYS A 45 9.76 -14.29 -8.19
CA LYS A 45 9.45 -14.40 -9.62
C LYS A 45 8.59 -13.21 -10.04
N TYR A 46 9.04 -12.48 -11.06
CA TYR A 46 8.25 -11.40 -11.66
C TYR A 46 7.10 -12.01 -12.48
N ASN A 47 5.86 -11.56 -12.23
CA ASN A 47 4.69 -11.93 -13.01
C ASN A 47 4.02 -10.65 -13.54
N ALA A 48 3.81 -10.57 -14.85
CA ALA A 48 3.23 -9.39 -15.51
C ALA A 48 1.69 -9.36 -15.41
N GLU A 49 1.05 -10.52 -15.29
CA GLU A 49 -0.42 -10.67 -15.29
C GLU A 49 -1.02 -10.82 -13.89
N GLY A 50 -0.18 -11.15 -12.91
CA GLY A 50 -0.53 -11.23 -11.49
C GLY A 50 0.26 -10.20 -10.72
N ILE A 51 -0.29 -8.99 -10.56
CA ILE A 51 0.04 -8.11 -9.44
C ILE A 51 -0.54 -8.75 -8.17
N ASP A 52 -0.15 -9.99 -7.86
CA ASP A 52 -0.21 -10.53 -6.51
C ASP A 52 1.04 -10.01 -5.78
N ALA A 53 1.15 -8.68 -5.78
CA ALA A 53 2.06 -7.89 -5.00
C ALA A 53 1.61 -7.88 -3.53
N GLU A 54 1.15 -9.00 -3.00
CA GLU A 54 0.69 -9.05 -1.61
C GLU A 54 1.84 -8.90 -0.62
N ASN A 55 3.11 -8.97 -1.04
CA ASN A 55 4.24 -9.00 -0.09
C ASN A 55 5.56 -8.32 -0.51
N ILE A 56 5.64 -7.59 -1.64
CA ILE A 56 6.91 -6.98 -2.08
C ILE A 56 6.87 -5.46 -2.05
N LEU A 57 5.68 -4.89 -2.20
CA LEU A 57 5.50 -3.47 -2.11
C LEU A 57 4.31 -3.29 -1.16
N ASP A 58 4.63 -3.08 0.12
CA ASP A 58 3.91 -2.05 0.85
C ASP A 58 3.62 -0.96 -0.17
N LYS A 59 2.36 -0.80 -0.54
CA LYS A 59 1.87 0.20 -1.47
C LYS A 59 1.99 1.57 -0.79
N HIS A 60 3.19 1.90 -0.32
CA HIS A 60 3.70 3.24 -0.16
C HIS A 60 3.94 3.86 -1.54
N THR A 61 3.00 3.71 -2.48
CA THR A 61 2.60 4.92 -3.19
C THR A 61 2.18 5.85 -2.06
N ASN A 62 3.01 6.82 -1.72
CA ASN A 62 2.61 7.91 -0.83
C ASN A 62 1.50 8.66 -1.58
N TYR A 63 0.29 8.13 -1.52
CA TYR A 63 -0.87 8.74 -2.14
C TYR A 63 -0.95 10.14 -1.59
N THR A 64 -1.19 11.10 -2.46
CA THR A 64 -1.52 12.44 -2.02
C THR A 64 -2.79 12.39 -1.17
N LEU A 65 -3.00 13.38 -0.30
CA LEU A 65 -4.15 13.37 0.61
C LEU A 65 -5.48 13.18 -0.14
N GLN A 66 -5.65 13.83 -1.30
CA GLN A 66 -6.86 13.69 -2.12
C GLN A 66 -7.03 12.29 -2.75
N GLU A 67 -5.95 11.62 -3.14
CA GLU A 67 -6.01 10.26 -3.67
C GLU A 67 -6.37 9.26 -2.57
N ALA A 68 -5.79 9.42 -1.38
CA ALA A 68 -6.13 8.62 -0.21
C ALA A 68 -7.62 8.80 0.18
N MET A 69 -8.12 10.04 0.11
CA MET A 69 -9.54 10.33 0.32
C MET A 69 -10.42 9.65 -0.73
N LYS A 70 -10.03 9.67 -2.00
CA LYS A 70 -10.78 9.02 -3.09
C LYS A 70 -10.91 7.52 -2.86
N ILE A 71 -9.81 6.85 -2.51
CA ILE A 71 -9.79 5.41 -2.24
C ILE A 71 -10.77 5.08 -1.11
N VAL A 72 -10.63 5.74 0.06
CA VAL A 72 -11.48 5.44 1.21
C VAL A 72 -12.95 5.71 0.92
N LEU A 73 -13.28 6.83 0.26
CA LEU A 73 -14.67 7.14 -0.06
C LEU A 73 -15.25 6.20 -1.13
N SER A 74 -14.44 5.71 -2.07
CA SER A 74 -14.92 4.81 -3.14
C SER A 74 -15.35 3.43 -2.62
N GLU A 75 -14.84 3.03 -1.46
CA GLU A 75 -15.14 1.73 -0.83
C GLU A 75 -16.34 1.79 0.13
N VAL A 76 -16.83 2.98 0.47
CA VAL A 76 -17.96 3.18 1.39
C VAL A 76 -19.25 3.24 0.59
N GLU A 77 -20.29 2.52 1.02
CA GLU A 77 -21.58 2.38 0.31
C GLU A 77 -22.17 3.72 -0.16
N ASN A 78 -22.15 4.74 0.71
CA ASN A 78 -22.72 6.05 0.42
C ASN A 78 -21.73 7.06 -0.19
N LYS A 79 -20.49 6.62 -0.45
CA LYS A 79 -19.38 7.47 -0.91
C LYS A 79 -19.20 8.74 -0.10
N THR A 80 -19.63 8.70 1.16
CA THR A 80 -19.74 9.84 2.06
C THR A 80 -19.25 9.44 3.43
N MET A 81 -18.39 10.25 4.05
CA MET A 81 -17.83 9.97 5.37
C MET A 81 -17.57 11.28 6.13
N HIS A 82 -17.64 11.27 7.46
CA HIS A 82 -17.28 12.44 8.26
C HIS A 82 -15.77 12.73 8.15
N ALA A 83 -15.37 13.99 8.08
CA ALA A 83 -13.98 14.38 7.80
C ALA A 83 -12.97 13.85 8.84
N SER A 84 -13.38 13.71 10.11
CA SER A 84 -12.51 13.12 11.14
C SER A 84 -12.33 11.62 10.94
N GLU A 85 -13.41 10.90 10.64
CA GLU A 85 -13.42 9.46 10.40
C GLU A 85 -12.63 9.11 9.14
N LEU A 86 -12.80 9.92 8.08
CA LEU A 86 -12.03 9.79 6.85
C LEU A 86 -10.53 9.91 7.11
N ALA A 87 -10.12 10.87 7.95
CA ALA A 87 -8.73 11.01 8.33
C ALA A 87 -8.22 9.85 9.22
N ASP A 88 -9.07 9.29 10.09
CA ASP A 88 -8.72 8.09 10.88
C ASP A 88 -8.51 6.87 9.99
N GLU A 89 -9.40 6.65 9.03
CA GLU A 89 -9.34 5.50 8.14
C GLU A 89 -8.12 5.57 7.19
N ILE A 90 -7.85 6.76 6.64
CA ILE A 90 -6.62 7.02 5.86
C ILE A 90 -5.36 6.70 6.67
N TYR A 91 -5.32 7.12 7.94
CA TYR A 91 -4.18 6.89 8.81
C TYR A 91 -4.03 5.42 9.21
N LYS A 92 -5.14 4.77 9.58
CA LYS A 92 -5.20 3.35 9.96
C LYS A 92 -4.69 2.44 8.85
N ARG A 93 -5.04 2.76 7.60
CA ARG A 93 -4.60 2.05 6.40
C ARG A 93 -3.26 2.53 5.84
N ARG A 94 -2.63 3.52 6.48
CA ARG A 94 -1.37 4.16 6.05
C ARG A 94 -1.37 4.63 4.59
N LEU A 95 -2.54 5.01 4.06
CA LEU A 95 -2.66 5.49 2.68
C LEU A 95 -1.99 6.85 2.48
N TYR A 96 -2.01 7.69 3.52
CA TYR A 96 -1.28 8.95 3.56
C TYR A 96 -0.80 9.24 4.99
N LEU A 97 0.44 9.71 5.09
CA LEU A 97 1.04 10.20 6.34
C LEU A 97 1.62 11.59 6.09
N GLN A 98 1.50 12.47 7.07
CA GLN A 98 2.23 13.73 7.04
C GLN A 98 3.75 13.48 7.13
N LYS A 99 4.57 14.49 6.79
CA LYS A 99 6.05 14.41 6.88
C LYS A 99 6.56 14.05 8.29
N ASN A 100 5.78 14.34 9.33
CA ASN A 100 6.06 14.01 10.73
C ASN A 100 5.51 12.63 11.15
N GLY A 101 4.95 11.85 10.21
CA GLY A 101 4.33 10.55 10.47
C GLY A 101 2.92 10.60 11.08
N LYS A 102 2.33 11.79 11.29
CA LYS A 102 1.00 11.94 11.92
C LYS A 102 -0.14 11.87 10.92
N LYS A 103 -1.35 11.60 11.44
CA LYS A 103 -2.64 11.71 10.76
C LYS A 103 -2.89 13.13 10.23
N ALA A 104 -3.56 13.23 9.08
CA ALA A 104 -4.06 14.49 8.55
C ALA A 104 -5.17 15.10 9.45
N GLN A 105 -5.16 16.41 9.63
CA GLN A 105 -6.21 17.10 10.37
C GLN A 105 -7.49 17.21 9.53
N TYR A 106 -8.66 17.20 10.18
CA TYR A 106 -9.95 17.33 9.47
C TYR A 106 -10.05 18.63 8.67
N THR A 107 -9.39 19.70 9.12
CA THR A 107 -9.29 20.98 8.40
C THR A 107 -8.54 20.83 7.08
N GLN A 108 -7.50 19.99 7.04
CA GLN A 108 -6.75 19.69 5.82
C GLN A 108 -7.59 18.86 4.84
N ILE A 109 -8.37 17.90 5.36
CA ILE A 109 -9.34 17.14 4.56
C ILE A 109 -10.34 18.10 3.89
N ARG A 110 -10.94 19.02 4.65
CA ARG A 110 -11.89 20.01 4.09
C ARG A 110 -11.23 20.96 3.09
N ALA A 111 -9.99 21.41 3.35
CA ALA A 111 -9.26 22.26 2.43
C ALA A 111 -9.06 21.59 1.05
N ARG A 112 -8.92 20.25 1.00
CA ARG A 112 -8.81 19.52 -0.27
C ARG A 112 -10.09 19.58 -1.10
N CYS A 113 -11.27 19.58 -0.48
CA CYS A 113 -12.53 19.75 -1.21
C CYS A 113 -12.64 21.09 -1.94
N GLY A 114 -12.01 22.15 -1.41
CA GLY A 114 -11.94 23.44 -2.10
C GLY A 114 -10.95 23.48 -3.26
N HIS A 115 -9.89 22.68 -3.19
CA HIS A 115 -8.87 22.58 -4.24
C HIS A 115 -9.20 21.58 -5.35
N TYR A 116 -10.06 20.59 -5.05
CA TYR A 116 -10.46 19.52 -5.96
C TYR A 116 -12.00 19.37 -5.99
N PRO A 117 -12.77 20.44 -6.32
CA PRO A 117 -14.22 20.40 -6.33
C PRO A 117 -14.83 19.44 -7.37
N GLU A 118 -14.04 19.04 -8.36
CA GLU A 118 -14.39 18.05 -9.38
C GLU A 118 -14.35 16.61 -8.85
N LEU A 119 -13.55 16.33 -7.81
CA LEU A 119 -13.40 15.01 -7.20
C LEU A 119 -14.11 14.90 -5.86
N LEU A 120 -14.14 15.97 -5.07
CA LEU A 120 -14.54 15.93 -3.67
C LEU A 120 -15.51 17.06 -3.36
N GLU A 121 -16.60 16.73 -2.69
CA GLU A 121 -17.64 17.67 -2.27
C GLU A 121 -17.72 17.74 -0.75
N ALA A 122 -17.72 18.95 -0.19
CA ALA A 122 -17.88 19.16 1.26
C ALA A 122 -19.34 19.46 1.58
N LEU A 123 -19.97 18.60 2.39
CA LEU A 123 -21.35 18.72 2.83
C LEU A 123 -21.45 19.44 4.20
N PRO A 124 -22.66 19.91 4.58
CA PRO A 124 -22.94 20.42 5.92
C PRO A 124 -22.61 19.35 6.98
N GLY A 125 -22.21 19.78 8.18
CA GLY A 125 -21.88 18.85 9.27
C GLY A 125 -20.52 18.15 9.16
N ASN A 126 -19.56 18.73 8.40
CA ASN A 126 -18.21 18.18 8.18
C ASN A 126 -18.18 16.82 7.44
N TYR A 127 -19.20 16.52 6.65
CA TYR A 127 -19.19 15.34 5.78
C TYR A 127 -18.47 15.64 4.46
N ILE A 128 -17.78 14.63 3.93
CA ILE A 128 -17.08 14.66 2.65
C ILE A 128 -17.69 13.59 1.77
N LYS A 129 -18.08 13.97 0.56
CA LYS A 129 -18.64 13.08 -0.45
C LYS A 129 -17.71 13.01 -1.65
N LEU A 130 -17.50 11.81 -2.18
CA LEU A 130 -16.80 11.62 -3.45
C LEU A 130 -17.75 11.95 -4.60
N ARG A 131 -17.29 12.82 -5.50
CA ARG A 131 -17.95 13.01 -6.79
C ARG A 131 -17.44 11.94 -7.74
N GLU A 132 -18.36 11.18 -8.30
CA GLU A 132 -18.06 10.40 -9.48
C GLU A 132 -18.00 11.38 -10.65
N GLY A 133 -16.79 11.74 -11.04
CA GLY A 133 -16.59 12.23 -12.39
C GLY A 133 -17.06 11.12 -13.33
N THR A 134 -18.17 11.36 -14.01
CA THR A 134 -18.44 10.75 -15.31
C THR A 134 -17.17 10.91 -16.16
N GLU A 135 -16.73 9.80 -16.74
CA GLU A 135 -15.65 9.68 -17.72
C GLU A 135 -15.66 10.79 -18.78
#